data_AF-A0A5M9H849-F1
#
_entry.id   AF-A0A5M9H849-F1
#
_cell.length_a   1.000
_cell.length_b   1.000
_cell.length_c   1.000
_cell.angle_alpha   90.00
_cell.angle_beta   90.00
_cell.angle_gamma   90.00
#
_symmetry.space_group_name_H-M   'P 1'
#
loop_
_entity.id
_entity.type
_entity.pdbx_description
1 polymer ?
#
loop_
_entity_poly.entity_id
_entity_poly.type
_entity_poly.pdbx_seq_one_letter_code
_entity_poly.pdbx_strand_id
1 'polypeptide(L)'
;MIDRIRNEKQYNQVMSLIENFIQKATDGGGFHSLSKKEADELERLGLLAEKFEDEVLKVMPMRLTISSVVQAKKEELGVTQKGLASMLGISAPKLSQILSGKREPDVPFLKSLHEKLGIDGNFILQQI
;
A
#
# COMPACT_ATOMS: atom_id res chain seq x y z
N MET A 1 -25.68 -14.49 -12.32
CA MET A 1 -24.26 -14.50 -11.92
C MET A 1 -23.79 -13.06 -11.84
N ILE A 2 -23.02 -12.69 -10.83
CA ILE A 2 -22.45 -11.33 -10.73
C ILE A 2 -21.27 -11.26 -11.69
N ASP A 3 -21.43 -10.44 -12.72
CA ASP A 3 -20.50 -10.19 -13.82
C ASP A 3 -19.60 -8.96 -13.56
N ARG A 4 -19.99 -8.07 -12.66
CA ARG A 4 -19.19 -6.91 -12.23
C ARG A 4 -19.62 -6.40 -10.85
N ILE A 5 -18.66 -5.99 -10.03
CA ILE A 5 -18.90 -5.26 -8.77
C ILE A 5 -19.10 -3.78 -9.10
N ARG A 6 -20.22 -3.19 -8.68
CA ARG A 6 -20.59 -1.79 -9.00
C ARG A 6 -20.62 -0.88 -7.78
N ASN A 7 -20.63 -1.45 -6.58
CA ASN A 7 -20.69 -0.71 -5.32
C ASN A 7 -20.07 -1.51 -4.18
N GLU A 8 -19.81 -0.82 -3.09
CA GLU A 8 -19.18 -1.37 -1.89
C GLU A 8 -19.98 -2.52 -1.25
N LYS A 9 -21.32 -2.49 -1.33
CA LYS A 9 -22.15 -3.60 -0.82
C LYS A 9 -21.90 -4.90 -1.58
N GLN A 10 -21.79 -4.83 -2.91
CA GLN A 10 -21.45 -5.99 -3.73
C GLN A 10 -20.00 -6.44 -3.50
N TYR A 11 -19.09 -5.49 -3.28
CA TYR A 11 -17.71 -5.77 -2.95
C TYR A 11 -17.61 -6.57 -1.65
N ASN A 12 -18.26 -6.10 -0.58
CA ASN A 12 -18.28 -6.78 0.72
C ASN A 12 -18.89 -8.18 0.62
N GLN A 13 -19.92 -8.37 -0.21
CA GLN A 13 -20.49 -9.69 -0.47
C GLN A 13 -19.50 -10.63 -1.16
N VAL A 14 -18.77 -10.15 -2.17
CA VAL A 14 -17.72 -10.92 -2.85
C VAL A 14 -16.60 -11.28 -1.88
N MET A 15 -16.16 -10.34 -1.03
CA MET A 15 -15.13 -10.59 -0.02
C MET A 15 -15.57 -11.64 1.01
N SER A 16 -16.81 -11.59 1.51
CA SER A 16 -17.32 -12.63 2.40
C SER A 16 -17.38 -14.02 1.74
N LEU A 17 -17.66 -14.09 0.43
CA LEU A 17 -17.63 -15.37 -0.29
C LEU A 17 -16.19 -15.90 -0.43
N ILE A 18 -15.23 -15.04 -0.76
CA ILE A 18 -13.80 -15.37 -0.80
C ILE A 18 -13.35 -15.88 0.58
N GLU A 19 -13.72 -15.19 1.66
CA GLU A 19 -13.37 -15.58 3.02
C GLU A 19 -13.91 -16.97 3.38
N ASN A 20 -15.15 -17.29 2.99
CA ASN A 20 -15.70 -18.64 3.21
C ASN A 20 -14.91 -19.72 2.47
N PHE A 21 -14.44 -19.46 1.24
CA PHE A 21 -13.59 -20.40 0.51
C PHE A 21 -12.20 -20.55 1.16
N ILE A 22 -11.61 -19.45 1.64
CA ILE A 22 -10.34 -19.48 2.36
C ILE A 22 -10.48 -20.25 3.68
N GLN A 23 -11.58 -20.04 4.42
CA GLN A 23 -11.85 -20.78 5.65
C GLN A 23 -12.00 -22.27 5.37
N LYS A 24 -12.78 -22.64 4.35
CA LYS A 24 -12.92 -24.04 3.94
C LYS A 24 -11.58 -24.66 3.53
N ALA A 25 -10.77 -23.92 2.77
CA ALA A 25 -9.43 -24.34 2.40
C ALA A 25 -8.54 -24.53 3.64
N THR A 26 -8.61 -23.61 4.60
CA THR A 26 -7.84 -23.66 5.86
C THR A 26 -8.23 -24.87 6.69
N ASP A 27 -9.53 -25.11 6.88
CA ASP A 27 -10.06 -26.26 7.60
C ASP A 27 -9.68 -27.59 6.92
N GLY A 28 -9.58 -27.57 5.58
CA GLY A 28 -9.14 -28.70 4.77
C GLY A 28 -7.63 -28.85 4.62
N GLY A 29 -6.81 -28.04 5.30
CA GLY A 29 -5.34 -28.12 5.24
C GLY A 29 -4.68 -27.48 4.02
N GLY A 30 -5.42 -26.70 3.23
CA GLY A 30 -4.94 -25.90 2.11
C GLY A 30 -5.93 -25.86 0.93
N PHE A 31 -5.61 -25.07 -0.10
CA PHE A 31 -6.47 -24.91 -1.30
C PHE A 31 -6.72 -26.20 -2.09
N HIS A 32 -5.89 -27.24 -1.92
CA HIS A 32 -6.10 -28.56 -2.52
C HIS A 32 -7.37 -29.27 -2.02
N SER A 33 -7.93 -28.83 -0.89
CA SER A 33 -9.19 -29.33 -0.34
C SER A 33 -10.43 -28.76 -1.03
N LEU A 34 -10.26 -27.72 -1.85
CA LEU A 34 -11.34 -27.17 -2.67
C LEU A 34 -11.55 -28.06 -3.90
N SER A 35 -12.81 -28.27 -4.27
CA SER A 35 -13.11 -28.89 -5.56
C SER A 35 -12.72 -27.95 -6.71
N LYS A 36 -12.51 -28.51 -7.90
CA LYS A 36 -12.19 -27.71 -9.10
C LYS A 36 -13.18 -26.55 -9.32
N LYS A 37 -14.48 -26.79 -9.15
CA LYS A 37 -15.51 -25.76 -9.30
C LYS A 37 -15.39 -24.63 -8.28
N GLU A 38 -14.97 -24.95 -7.06
CA GLU A 38 -14.79 -23.96 -5.98
C GLU A 38 -13.51 -23.17 -6.16
N ALA A 39 -12.44 -23.81 -6.62
CA ALA A 39 -11.21 -23.12 -7.02
C ALA A 39 -11.47 -22.17 -8.20
N ASP A 40 -12.18 -22.62 -9.23
CA ASP A 40 -12.54 -21.80 -10.40
C ASP A 40 -13.43 -20.60 -9.98
N GLU A 41 -14.35 -20.80 -9.04
CA GLU A 41 -15.20 -19.72 -8.52
C GLU A 41 -14.42 -18.74 -7.62
N LEU A 42 -13.51 -19.24 -6.78
CA LEU A 42 -12.63 -18.40 -5.96
C LEU A 42 -11.73 -17.52 -6.84
N GLU A 43 -11.14 -18.08 -7.89
CA GLU A 43 -10.36 -17.34 -8.88
C GLU A 43 -11.22 -16.25 -9.54
N ARG A 44 -12.43 -16.60 -9.99
CA ARG A 44 -13.36 -15.65 -10.60
C ARG A 44 -13.75 -14.51 -9.65
N LEU A 45 -14.03 -14.82 -8.39
CA LEU A 45 -14.36 -13.81 -7.37
C LEU A 45 -13.16 -12.90 -7.07
N GLY A 46 -11.96 -13.47 -7.01
CA GLY A 46 -10.71 -12.71 -6.85
C GLY A 46 -10.50 -11.69 -7.97
N LEU A 47 -10.65 -12.12 -9.23
CA LEU A 47 -10.54 -11.23 -10.40
C LEU A 47 -11.59 -10.11 -10.38
N LEU A 48 -12.80 -10.38 -9.88
CA LEU A 48 -13.84 -9.36 -9.74
C LEU A 48 -13.51 -8.34 -8.64
N ALA A 49 -12.97 -8.80 -7.52
CA ALA A 49 -12.52 -7.95 -6.42
C ALA A 49 -11.36 -7.05 -6.86
N GLU A 50 -10.31 -7.63 -7.44
CA GLU A 50 -9.13 -6.93 -7.97
C GLU A 50 -9.54 -5.81 -8.93
N LYS A 51 -10.40 -6.12 -9.92
CA LYS A 51 -10.87 -5.13 -10.88
C LYS A 51 -11.62 -3.97 -10.22
N PHE A 52 -12.39 -4.23 -9.18
CA PHE A 52 -13.09 -3.18 -8.42
C PHE A 52 -12.13 -2.36 -7.57
N GLU A 53 -11.15 -3.02 -6.94
CA GLU A 53 -10.09 -2.37 -6.17
C GLU A 53 -9.27 -1.42 -7.03
N ASP A 54 -8.93 -1.81 -8.25
CA ASP A 54 -8.17 -0.99 -9.20
C ASP A 54 -9.01 0.15 -9.79
N GLU A 55 -10.21 -0.15 -10.30
CA GLU A 55 -11.01 0.84 -11.04
C GLU A 55 -11.74 1.83 -10.12
N VAL A 56 -12.20 1.38 -8.95
CA VAL A 56 -13.11 2.15 -8.08
C VAL A 56 -12.42 2.60 -6.80
N LEU A 57 -11.85 1.67 -6.04
CA LEU A 57 -11.22 1.99 -4.76
C LEU A 57 -9.82 2.62 -4.94
N LYS A 58 -9.18 2.40 -6.10
CA LYS A 58 -7.80 2.80 -6.41
C LYS A 58 -6.82 2.37 -5.31
N VAL A 59 -7.02 1.17 -4.77
CA VAL A 59 -6.18 0.62 -3.69
C VAL A 59 -4.76 0.39 -4.18
N MET A 60 -4.60 0.14 -5.49
CA MET A 60 -3.32 -0.09 -6.14
C MET A 60 -3.07 0.87 -7.33
N PRO A 61 -1.80 1.25 -7.55
CA PRO A 61 -0.70 1.04 -6.63
C PRO A 61 -0.89 1.91 -5.38
N MET A 62 -0.57 1.38 -4.20
CA MET A 62 -0.27 2.23 -3.04
C MET A 62 0.70 3.30 -3.55
N ARG A 63 0.24 4.54 -3.69
CA ARG A 63 1.11 5.61 -4.15
C ARG A 63 2.23 5.70 -3.12
N LEU A 64 3.42 5.23 -3.48
CA LEU A 64 4.60 5.33 -2.66
C LEU A 64 4.91 6.82 -2.53
N THR A 65 4.38 7.42 -1.48
CA THR A 65 4.65 8.83 -1.18
C THR A 65 6.07 8.99 -0.67
N ILE A 66 6.61 10.19 -0.82
CA ILE A 66 7.86 10.59 -0.16
C ILE A 66 7.79 10.29 1.35
N SER A 67 6.65 10.56 2.00
CA SER A 67 6.46 10.31 3.43
C SER A 67 6.56 8.83 3.80
N SER A 68 5.95 7.93 3.02
CA SER A 68 6.03 6.48 3.27
C SER A 68 7.45 5.94 3.09
N VAL A 69 8.19 6.42 2.07
CA VAL A 69 9.59 6.01 1.85
C VAL A 69 10.49 6.51 2.98
N VAL A 70 10.27 7.74 3.44
CA VAL A 70 11.02 8.31 4.58
C VAL A 70 10.72 7.56 5.88
N GLN A 71 9.48 7.14 6.11
CA GLN A 71 9.12 6.29 7.25
C GLN A 71 9.77 4.91 7.18
N ALA A 72 9.73 4.25 6.03
CA ALA A 72 10.39 2.97 5.84
C ALA A 72 11.91 3.07 6.10
N LYS A 73 12.57 4.11 5.58
CA LYS A 73 13.99 4.37 5.86
C LYS A 73 14.29 4.65 7.32
N LYS A 74 13.40 5.35 8.03
CA LYS A 74 13.52 5.58 9.47
C LYS A 74 13.56 4.26 10.24
N GLU A 75 12.67 3.34 9.87
CA GLU A 75 12.54 2.02 10.50
C GLU A 75 13.74 1.12 10.15
N GLU A 76 14.14 1.09 8.88
CA GLU A 76 15.33 0.36 8.41
C GLU A 76 16.61 0.80 9.14
N LEU A 77 16.77 2.10 9.38
CA LEU A 77 17.91 2.67 10.10
C LEU A 77 17.79 2.58 11.62
N GLY A 78 16.63 2.18 12.16
CA GLY A 78 16.39 2.12 13.60
C GLY A 78 16.50 3.46 14.33
N VAL A 79 16.29 4.59 13.63
CA VAL A 79 16.48 5.94 14.20
C VAL A 79 15.18 6.56 14.68
N THR A 80 15.27 7.45 15.67
CA THR A 80 14.13 8.28 16.05
C THR A 80 13.85 9.33 14.97
N GLN A 81 12.62 9.86 14.91
CA GLN A 81 12.28 10.94 13.98
C GLN A 81 13.16 12.19 14.19
N LYS A 82 13.58 12.46 15.43
CA LYS A 82 14.56 13.54 15.72
C LYS A 82 15.93 13.21 15.13
N GLY A 83 16.40 11.97 15.26
CA GLY A 83 17.65 11.52 14.66
C GLY A 83 17.63 11.63 13.14
N LEU A 84 16.54 11.20 12.51
CA LEU A 84 16.36 11.34 11.06
C LEU A 84 16.35 12.81 10.62
N ALA A 85 15.68 13.70 11.35
CA ALA A 85 15.69 15.13 11.06
C ALA A 85 17.11 15.70 11.10
N SER A 86 17.91 15.32 12.10
CA SER A 86 19.33 15.71 12.20
C SER A 86 20.15 15.20 11.02
N MET A 87 19.95 13.95 10.58
CA MET A 87 20.65 13.38 9.41
C MET A 87 20.31 14.11 8.11
N LEU A 88 19.04 14.51 7.95
CA LEU A 88 18.53 15.25 6.80
C LEU A 88 18.84 16.76 6.85
N GLY A 89 19.45 17.25 7.94
CA GLY A 89 19.78 18.66 8.12
C GLY A 89 18.56 19.58 8.28
N ILE A 90 17.44 19.04 8.76
CA ILE A 90 16.20 19.80 8.98
C ILE A 90 15.73 19.73 10.43
N SER A 91 14.87 20.66 10.83
CA SER A 91 14.30 20.63 12.17
C SER A 91 13.27 19.50 12.29
N ALA A 92 13.20 18.85 13.46
CA ALA A 92 12.21 17.81 13.74
C ALA A 92 10.75 18.27 13.53
N PRO A 93 10.37 19.53 13.86
CA PRO A 93 9.05 20.06 13.51
C PRO A 93 8.80 20.13 11.99
N LYS A 94 9.80 20.55 11.20
CA LYS A 94 9.69 20.59 9.74
C LYS A 94 9.46 19.19 9.18
N LEU A 95 10.24 18.20 9.63
CA LEU A 95 10.07 16.80 9.21
C LEU A 95 8.66 16.29 9.57
N SER A 96 8.17 16.59 10.78
CA SER A 96 6.83 16.17 11.22
C SER A 96 5.71 16.76 10.36
N GLN A 97 5.82 18.04 9.99
CA GLN A 97 4.85 18.69 9.12
C GLN A 97 4.83 18.08 7.71
N ILE A 98 6.00 17.71 7.18
CA ILE A 98 6.11 17.03 5.88
C ILE A 98 5.49 15.63 5.95
N LEU A 99 5.87 14.84 6.96
CA LEU A 99 5.35 13.47 7.11
C LEU A 99 3.83 13.42 7.36
N SER A 100 3.26 14.46 7.97
CA SER A 100 1.82 14.58 8.20
C SER A 100 1.05 15.25 7.05
N GLY A 101 1.73 15.63 5.96
CA GLY A 101 1.11 16.30 4.82
C GLY A 101 0.68 17.75 5.09
N LYS A 102 1.03 18.33 6.25
CA LYS A 102 0.73 19.73 6.59
C LYS A 102 1.62 20.73 5.85
N ARG A 103 2.73 20.26 5.27
CA ARG A 103 3.69 21.05 4.53
C ARG A 103 4.24 20.25 3.36
N GLU A 104 4.25 20.85 2.18
CA GLU A 104 4.87 20.27 0.99
C GLU A 104 6.40 20.11 1.16
N PRO A 105 6.99 19.01 0.66
CA PRO A 105 8.44 18.83 0.62
C PRO A 105 9.09 19.90 -0.27
N ASP A 106 10.15 20.56 0.21
CA ASP A 106 10.91 21.51 -0.60
C ASP A 106 12.10 20.84 -1.31
N VAL A 107 12.59 21.47 -2.39
CA VAL A 107 13.73 20.96 -3.18
C VAL A 107 14.95 20.64 -2.29
N PRO A 108 15.34 21.45 -1.29
CA PRO A 108 16.44 21.10 -0.39
C PRO A 108 16.19 19.81 0.41
N PHE A 109 14.96 19.58 0.88
CA PHE A 109 14.60 18.33 1.56
C PHE A 109 14.65 17.13 0.60
N LEU A 110 14.05 17.25 -0.58
CA LEU A 110 14.08 16.20 -1.60
C LEU A 110 15.52 15.84 -2.00
N LYS A 111 16.39 16.84 -2.13
CA LYS A 111 17.82 16.62 -2.38
C LYS A 111 18.50 15.87 -1.24
N SER A 112 18.19 16.20 0.02
CA SER A 112 18.78 15.50 1.17
C SER A 112 18.30 14.05 1.29
N LEU A 113 17.09 13.73 0.82
CA LEU A 113 16.63 12.33 0.70
C LEU A 113 17.51 11.50 -0.23
N HIS A 114 17.88 12.05 -1.38
CA HIS A 114 18.79 11.38 -2.32
C HIS A 114 20.19 11.27 -1.73
N GLU A 115 20.77 12.39 -1.28
CA GLU A 115 22.17 12.44 -0.84
C GLU A 115 22.44 11.70 0.49
N LYS A 116 21.48 11.68 1.41
CA LYS A 116 21.67 11.12 2.77
C LYS A 116 21.02 9.76 2.96
N LEU A 117 19.91 9.48 2.28
CA LEU A 117 19.18 8.21 2.42
C LEU A 117 19.30 7.32 1.18
N GLY A 118 19.95 7.79 0.11
CA GLY A 118 20.12 7.03 -1.13
C GLY A 118 18.81 6.78 -1.87
N ILE A 119 17.78 7.59 -1.63
CA ILE A 119 16.49 7.44 -2.31
C ILE A 119 16.68 7.82 -3.78
N ASP A 120 16.16 6.99 -4.69
CA ASP A 120 16.31 7.19 -6.13
C ASP A 120 15.76 8.56 -6.58
N GLY A 121 16.54 9.28 -7.37
CA GLY A 121 16.18 10.61 -7.85
C GLY A 121 14.99 10.57 -8.81
N ASN A 122 14.90 9.55 -9.68
CA ASN A 122 13.77 9.44 -10.60
C ASN A 122 12.48 9.15 -9.84
N PHE A 123 12.54 8.31 -8.80
CA PHE A 123 11.42 8.10 -7.89
C PHE A 123 10.95 9.43 -7.27
N ILE A 124 11.86 10.24 -6.75
CA ILE A 124 11.52 11.55 -6.17
C ILE A 124 10.82 12.45 -7.21
N LEU A 125 11.34 12.51 -8.44
CA LEU A 125 10.77 13.31 -9.52
C LEU A 125 9.38 12.84 -9.96
N GLN A 126 9.05 11.55 -9.80
CA GLN A 126 7.72 11.01 -10.08
C GLN A 126 6.67 11.39 -9.03
N GLN A 127 7.08 11.92 -7.87
CA GLN A 127 6.20 12.24 -6.73
C GLN A 127 5.96 13.75 -6.55
N ILE A 128 6.53 14.60 -7.40
CA ILE A 128 6.34 16.07 -7.42
C ILE A 128 5.46 16.53 -8.58
#